data_AF-A0A699W2Z0-F1
#
_entry.id   AF-A0A699W2Z0-F1
#
_cell.length_a   1.000
_cell.length_b   1.000
_cell.length_c   1.000
_cell.angle_alpha   90.00
_cell.angle_beta   90.00
_cell.angle_gamma   90.00
#
_symmetry.space_group_name_H-M   'P 1'
#
loop_
_entity.id
_entity.type
_entity.pdbx_description
1 polymer ?
#
loop_
_entity_poly.entity_id
_entity_poly.type
_entity_poly.pdbx_seq_one_letter_code
_entity_poly.pdbx_strand_id
1 'polypeptide(L)'
;MRVASINGKRYVLVIIYDYSRYTWVHFLRTKDETPEVIKNFLKKIYVRLQAHVIIVRTDNEMEFKNQVLKEYFDSVGITHETSAAKTPQQNGVVERRNRTLVEAARTMLIFS
;
A
#
# COMPACT_ATOMS: atom_id res chain seq x y z
N MET A 1 10.55 -7.27 4.57
CA MET A 1 10.53 -8.47 5.44
C MET A 1 11.94 -9.01 5.58
N ARG A 2 12.31 -9.51 6.78
CA ARG A 2 13.65 -10.10 7.03
C ARG A 2 13.87 -11.39 6.23
N VAL A 3 12.78 -12.08 5.89
CA VAL A 3 12.76 -13.31 5.09
C VAL A 3 11.91 -13.04 3.85
N ALA A 4 12.31 -13.57 2.71
CA ALA A 4 11.50 -13.50 1.50
C ALA A 4 10.28 -14.42 1.61
N SER A 5 9.19 -14.09 0.92
CA SER A 5 8.09 -15.04 0.71
C SER A 5 8.57 -16.25 -0.11
N ILE A 6 7.74 -17.30 -0.17
CA ILE A 6 8.00 -18.52 -0.95
C ILE A 6 8.39 -18.20 -2.41
N ASN A 7 7.83 -17.13 -2.99
CA ASN A 7 8.12 -16.69 -4.37
C ASN A 7 9.23 -15.62 -4.48
N GLY A 8 10.04 -15.45 -3.43
CA GLY A 8 11.18 -14.54 -3.41
C GLY A 8 10.81 -13.06 -3.27
N LYS A 9 9.60 -12.72 -2.79
CA LYS A 9 9.17 -11.32 -2.60
C LYS A 9 9.53 -10.84 -1.20
N ARG A 10 10.15 -9.66 -1.08
CA ARG A 10 10.72 -9.16 0.20
C ARG A 10 10.00 -7.95 0.76
N TYR A 11 9.16 -7.29 -0.02
CA TYR A 11 8.44 -6.08 0.37
C TYR A 11 6.95 -6.34 0.37
N VAL A 12 6.24 -5.57 1.18
CA VAL A 12 4.79 -5.62 1.29
C VAL A 12 4.26 -4.21 1.20
N LEU A 13 3.40 -3.98 0.21
CA LEU A 13 2.58 -2.79 0.11
C LEU A 13 1.24 -3.07 0.78
N VAL A 14 0.86 -2.22 1.73
CA VAL A 14 -0.40 -2.32 2.46
C VAL A 14 -1.24 -1.11 2.15
N ILE A 15 -2.47 -1.35 1.67
CA ILE A 15 -3.42 -0.31 1.30
C ILE A 15 -4.63 -0.45 2.20
N ILE A 16 -5.03 0.64 2.85
CA ILE A 16 -6.13 0.63 3.81
C ILE A 16 -7.19 1.61 3.33
N TYR A 17 -8.43 1.13 3.24
CA TYR A 17 -9.58 2.02 3.02
C TYR A 17 -9.95 2.70 4.35
N ASP A 18 -9.86 4.03 4.39
CA ASP A 18 -9.95 4.79 5.64
C ASP A 18 -11.30 4.61 6.37
N TYR A 19 -12.40 4.54 5.63
CA TYR A 19 -13.74 4.39 6.20
C TYR A 19 -13.96 3.03 6.86
N SER A 20 -13.86 1.94 6.08
CA SER A 20 -14.17 0.58 6.58
C SER A 20 -13.01 -0.11 7.29
N ARG A 21 -11.79 0.45 7.21
CA ARG A 21 -10.54 -0.21 7.59
C ARG A 21 -10.23 -1.49 6.83
N TYR A 22 -10.93 -1.76 5.72
CA TYR A 22 -10.59 -2.87 4.83
C TYR A 22 -9.16 -2.72 4.31
N THR A 23 -8.39 -3.80 4.36
CA THR A 23 -6.95 -3.78 4.09
C THR A 23 -6.62 -4.72 2.94
N TRP A 24 -5.97 -4.21 1.91
CA TRP A 24 -5.38 -5.01 0.83
C TRP A 24 -3.87 -5.10 1.03
N VAL A 25 -3.30 -6.25 0.67
CA VAL A 25 -1.89 -6.57 0.86
C VAL A 25 -1.32 -7.05 -0.46
N HIS A 26 -0.25 -6.41 -0.92
CA HIS A 26 0.45 -6.78 -2.14
C HIS A 26 1.92 -7.09 -1.83
N PHE A 27 2.38 -8.28 -2.22
CA PHE A 27 3.79 -8.64 -2.11
C PHE A 27 4.55 -8.11 -3.33
N LEU A 28 5.70 -7.49 -3.08
CA LEU A 28 6.60 -6.93 -4.09
C LEU A 28 8.01 -7.54 -3.97
N ARG A 29 8.67 -7.71 -5.11
CA ARG A 29 10.06 -8.18 -5.14
C ARG A 29 11.04 -7.03 -4.89
N THR A 30 10.79 -5.87 -5.49
CA THR A 30 11.54 -4.62 -5.28
C THR A 30 10.57 -3.48 -4.95
N LYS A 31 11.07 -2.39 -4.35
CA LYS A 31 10.24 -1.21 -4.04
C LYS A 31 9.80 -0.47 -5.32
N ASP A 32 10.55 -0.58 -6.41
CA ASP A 32 10.27 0.09 -7.68
C ASP A 32 9.03 -0.47 -8.40
N GLU A 33 8.51 -1.63 -7.98
CA GLU A 33 7.23 -2.19 -8.47
C GLU A 33 6.01 -1.41 -7.95
N THR A 34 6.17 -0.60 -6.90
CA THR A 34 5.09 0.08 -6.19
C THR A 34 4.20 0.94 -7.10
N PRO A 35 4.72 1.78 -8.00
CA PRO A 35 3.90 2.63 -8.85
C PRO A 35 2.93 1.83 -9.70
N GLU A 36 3.42 0.78 -10.36
CA GLU A 36 2.63 -0.03 -11.27
C GLU A 36 1.56 -0.85 -10.52
N VAL A 37 1.90 -1.35 -9.33
CA VAL A 37 0.94 -2.06 -8.49
C VAL A 37 -0.18 -1.12 -8.01
N ILE A 38 0.14 0.12 -7.62
CA ILE A 38 -0.86 1.12 -7.22
C ILE A 38 -1.78 1.49 -8.39
N LYS A 39 -1.23 1.77 -9.57
CA LYS A 39 -2.03 2.08 -10.77
C LYS A 39 -3.02 0.97 -11.08
N ASN A 40 -2.55 -0.27 -11.13
CA ASN A 40 -3.39 -1.42 -11.40
C ASN A 40 -4.41 -1.68 -10.30
N PHE A 41 -4.04 -1.47 -9.04
CA PHE A 41 -4.97 -1.58 -7.91
C PHE A 41 -6.12 -0.57 -8.03
N LEU A 42 -5.81 0.71 -8.27
CA LEU A 42 -6.82 1.77 -8.37
C LEU A 42 -7.78 1.52 -9.54
N LYS A 43 -7.27 1.09 -10.71
CA LYS A 43 -8.13 0.68 -11.83
C LYS A 43 -9.08 -0.46 -11.46
N LYS A 44 -8.57 -1.49 -10.77
CA LYS A 44 -9.39 -2.63 -10.33
C LYS A 44 -10.44 -2.22 -9.31
N ILE A 45 -10.10 -1.34 -8.36
CA ILE A 45 -11.04 -0.83 -7.37
C ILE A 45 -12.14 -0.01 -8.02
N TYR A 46 -11.79 0.86 -8.96
CA TYR A 46 -12.76 1.65 -9.71
C TYR A 46 -13.79 0.76 -10.42
N VAL A 47 -13.33 -0.27 -11.13
CA VAL A 47 -14.21 -1.21 -11.83
C VAL A 47 -15.04 -2.05 -10.86
N ARG A 48 -14.42 -2.60 -9.80
CA ARG A 48 -15.07 -3.56 -8.90
C ARG A 48 -16.08 -2.92 -7.95
N LEU A 49 -15.78 -1.73 -7.44
CA LEU A 49 -16.62 -1.03 -6.47
C LEU A 49 -17.50 0.04 -7.13
N GLN A 50 -17.31 0.30 -8.43
CA GLN A 50 -17.94 1.42 -9.15
C GLN A 50 -17.78 2.76 -8.41
N ALA A 51 -16.65 2.91 -7.71
CA ALA A 51 -16.36 4.04 -6.84
C ALA A 51 -15.09 4.73 -7.30
N HIS A 52 -15.15 6.05 -7.45
CA HIS A 52 -13.99 6.84 -7.78
C HIS A 52 -13.18 7.13 -6.50
N VAL A 53 -11.90 6.78 -6.52
CA VAL A 53 -10.99 7.18 -5.45
C VAL A 53 -10.68 8.65 -5.67
N ILE A 54 -10.91 9.48 -4.64
CA ILE A 54 -10.71 10.93 -4.74
C ILE A 54 -9.36 11.33 -4.13
N ILE A 55 -8.97 10.67 -3.03
CA ILE A 55 -7.76 11.00 -2.26
C ILE A 55 -6.96 9.72 -2.04
N VAL A 56 -5.67 9.77 -2.35
CA VAL A 56 -4.69 8.78 -1.95
C VAL A 56 -3.74 9.43 -0.96
N ARG A 57 -3.61 8.82 0.22
CA ARG A 57 -2.64 9.23 1.25
C ARG A 57 -1.51 8.23 1.31
N THR A 58 -0.27 8.70 1.22
CA THR A 58 0.93 7.88 1.41
C THR A 58 1.82 8.48 2.48
N ASP A 59 2.74 7.67 3.01
CA ASP A 59 3.85 8.23 3.76
C ASP A 59 4.78 9.04 2.84
N ASN A 60 5.78 9.66 3.45
CA ASN A 60 6.73 10.53 2.78
C ASN A 60 7.89 9.76 2.13
N GLU A 61 7.82 8.42 2.03
CA GLU A 61 8.89 7.59 1.48
C GLU A 61 9.05 7.80 -0.04
N MET A 62 10.26 7.53 -0.53
CA MET A 62 10.63 7.82 -1.91
C MET A 62 9.89 6.96 -2.94
N GLU A 63 9.51 5.73 -2.58
CA GLU A 63 8.71 4.86 -3.47
C GLU A 63 7.34 5.46 -3.84
N PHE A 64 6.79 6.36 -3.01
CA PHE A 64 5.51 7.03 -3.27
C PHE A 64 5.69 8.44 -3.84
N LYS A 65 6.90 8.99 -3.78
CA LYS A 65 7.27 10.30 -4.32
C LYS A 65 8.01 10.19 -5.64
N ASN A 66 7.35 9.61 -6.64
CA ASN A 66 7.88 9.58 -7.99
C ASN A 66 6.95 10.29 -8.98
N GLN A 67 7.55 10.82 -10.03
CA GLN A 67 6.86 11.54 -11.09
C GLN A 67 5.80 10.66 -11.78
N VAL A 68 6.06 9.36 -11.88
CA VAL A 68 5.17 8.37 -12.52
C VAL A 68 3.82 8.23 -11.82
N LEU A 69 3.80 8.28 -10.48
CA LEU A 69 2.57 8.27 -9.68
C LEU A 69 1.89 9.63 -9.72
N LYS A 70 2.65 10.71 -9.61
CA LYS A 70 2.12 12.07 -9.68
C LYS A 70 1.34 12.31 -10.97
N GLU A 71 1.97 12.07 -12.13
CA GLU A 71 1.33 12.21 -13.44
C GLU A 71 0.10 11.32 -13.59
N TYR A 72 0.16 10.11 -13.04
CA TYR A 72 -0.99 9.23 -13.06
C TYR A 72 -2.15 9.77 -12.25
N PHE A 73 -1.91 10.16 -11.00
CA PHE A 73 -2.95 10.72 -10.13
C PHE A 73 -3.57 11.97 -10.75
N ASP A 74 -2.76 12.87 -11.29
CA ASP A 74 -3.22 14.06 -12.02
C ASP A 74 -4.09 13.66 -13.23
N SER A 75 -3.68 12.65 -14.00
CA SER A 75 -4.43 12.19 -15.19
C SER A 75 -5.80 11.58 -14.87
N VAL A 76 -5.98 11.02 -13.67
CA VAL A 76 -7.23 10.39 -13.24
C VAL A 76 -8.00 11.22 -12.20
N GLY A 77 -7.55 12.44 -11.90
CA GLY A 77 -8.22 13.34 -10.96
C GLY A 77 -8.12 12.94 -9.49
N ILE A 78 -7.08 12.18 -9.11
CA ILE A 78 -6.83 11.78 -7.73
C ILE A 78 -5.94 12.81 -7.05
N THR A 79 -6.36 13.31 -5.88
CA THR A 79 -5.50 14.13 -5.02
C THR A 79 -4.54 13.23 -4.25
N HIS A 80 -3.24 13.48 -4.41
CA HIS A 80 -2.19 12.80 -3.63
C HIS A 80 -1.78 13.65 -2.44
N GLU A 81 -2.03 13.12 -1.24
CA GLU A 81 -1.56 13.72 0.01
C GLU A 81 -0.40 12.89 0.58
N THR A 82 0.70 13.55 0.93
CA THR A 82 1.83 12.91 1.62
C THR A 82 1.77 13.27 3.09
N SER A 83 1.85 12.28 3.98
CA SER A 83 1.92 12.55 5.42
C SER A 83 3.23 13.27 5.75
N ALA A 84 3.18 14.22 6.68
CA ALA A 84 4.41 14.73 7.29
C ALA A 84 5.14 13.56 7.97
N ALA A 85 6.47 13.61 8.05
CA ALA A 85 7.31 12.52 8.56
C ALA A 85 7.03 12.07 10.02
N LYS A 86 6.02 12.65 10.70
CA LYS A 86 5.70 12.45 12.11
C LYS A 86 4.22 12.74 12.43
N THR A 87 3.24 12.28 11.66
CA THR A 87 1.82 12.23 12.10
C THR A 87 1.49 10.83 12.62
N PRO A 88 1.80 10.51 13.89
CA PRO A 88 1.86 9.14 14.37
C PRO A 88 0.47 8.55 14.58
N GLN A 89 -0.57 9.37 14.71
CA GLN A 89 -1.93 8.89 14.96
C GLN A 89 -2.49 8.12 13.76
N GLN A 90 -2.23 8.58 12.54
CA GLN A 90 -2.70 7.91 11.32
C GLN A 90 -1.78 6.76 10.90
N ASN A 91 -0.46 6.96 10.98
CA ASN A 91 0.49 5.86 10.77
C ASN A 91 0.30 4.75 11.80
N GLY A 92 -0.09 5.05 13.03
CA GLY A 92 -0.28 4.05 14.08
C GLY A 92 -1.36 3.00 13.76
N VAL A 93 -2.35 3.30 12.91
CA VAL A 93 -3.32 2.28 12.43
C VAL A 93 -2.67 1.37 11.41
N VAL A 94 -1.95 1.96 10.44
CA VAL A 94 -1.24 1.23 9.38
C VAL A 94 -0.13 0.36 9.98
N GLU A 95 0.68 0.91 10.88
CA GLU A 95 1.77 0.23 11.58
C GLU A 95 1.27 -0.96 12.40
N ARG A 96 0.17 -0.78 13.16
CA ARG A 96 -0.44 -1.90 13.91
C ARG A 96 -0.93 -2.99 12.98
N ARG A 97 -1.59 -2.64 11.87
CA ARG A 97 -2.04 -3.61 10.86
C ARG A 97 -0.86 -4.33 10.20
N ASN A 98 0.19 -3.60 9.85
CA ASN A 98 1.42 -4.17 9.30
C ASN A 98 2.05 -5.17 10.26
N ARG A 99 2.11 -4.85 11.56
CA ARG A 99 2.61 -5.77 12.58
C ARG A 99 1.78 -7.06 12.64
N THR A 100 0.45 -6.95 12.74
CA THR A 100 -0.44 -8.12 12.79
C THR A 100 -0.32 -8.98 11.52
N LEU A 101 -0.23 -8.37 10.34
CA LEU A 101 -0.06 -9.09 9.07
C LEU A 101 1.27 -9.86 9.02
N VAL A 102 2.36 -9.21 9.46
CA VAL A 102 3.69 -9.84 9.51
C VAL A 102 3.73 -10.98 10.53
N GLU A 103 3.10 -10.81 11.68
CA GLU A 103 2.99 -11.84 12.72
C GLU A 103 2.17 -13.03 12.24
N ALA A 104 0.99 -12.80 11.68
CA ALA A 104 0.15 -13.87 11.13
C ALA A 104 0.87 -14.66 10.02
N ALA A 105 1.54 -13.96 9.10
CA ALA A 105 2.33 -14.60 8.05
C ALA A 105 3.46 -15.46 8.62
N ARG A 106 4.16 -15.01 9.67
CA ARG A 106 5.19 -15.81 10.35
C ARG A 106 4.59 -17.06 10.99
N THR A 107 3.48 -16.93 11.69
CA THR A 107 2.80 -18.08 12.32
C THR A 107 2.38 -19.11 11.28
N MET A 108 1.78 -18.68 10.18
CA MET A 108 1.37 -19.59 9.09
C MET A 108 2.56 -20.32 8.44
N LEU A 109 3.74 -19.69 8.38
CA LEU A 109 4.96 -20.31 7.84
C LEU A 109 5.67 -21.24 8.84
N ILE A 110 5.45 -21.09 10.16
CA ILE A 110 6.01 -22.00 11.17
C ILE A 110 5.30 -23.36 11.13
N PHE A 111 4.04 -23.40 10.67
CA PHE A 111 3.23 -24.62 10.55
C PHE A 111 3.19 -25.20 9.13
N SER A 112 4.02 -24.72 8.19
CA SER A 112 4.09 -25.25 6.81
C SER A 112 5.25 -26.22 6.63
#